data_AF-G6C1K8-F1
#
_entry.id   AF-G6C1K8-F1
#
_cell.length_a   1.000
_cell.length_b   1.000
_cell.length_c   1.000
_cell.angle_alpha   90.00
_cell.angle_beta   90.00
_cell.angle_gamma   90.00
#
_symmetry.space_group_name_H-M   'P 1'
#
loop_
_entity.id
_entity.type
_entity.pdbx_description
1 polymer ?
#
loop_
_entity_poly.entity_id
_entity_poly.type
_entity_poly.pdbx_seq_one_letter_code
_entity_poly.pdbx_strand_id
1 'polypeptide(L)' 'MEAVEKYPVIVEVLQRNGLGCVGCMIASGETLAEGIEAHGLDTKAILDEINALIKE' A
#
# COMPACT_ATOMS: atom_id res chain seq x y z
N MET A 1 6.81 4.90 -3.98
CA MET A 1 7.66 4.44 -2.85
C MET A 1 7.63 5.36 -1.64
N GLU A 2 7.52 6.68 -1.81
CA GLU A 2 7.54 7.67 -0.71
C GLU A 2 6.71 7.29 0.54
N ALA A 3 5.46 6.84 0.36
CA ALA A 3 4.58 6.47 1.49
C ALA A 3 5.15 5.28 2.31
N VAL A 4 5.66 4.25 1.63
CA VAL A 4 6.24 3.06 2.26
C VAL A 4 7.55 3.39 2.98
N GLU A 5 8.38 4.25 2.39
CA GLU A 5 9.63 4.71 3.01
C GLU A 5 9.37 5.54 4.27
N LYS A 6 8.32 6.37 4.24
CA LYS A 6 7.91 7.19 5.38
C LYS A 6 7.20 6.40 6.47
N TYR A 7 6.44 5.37 6.08
CA TYR A 7 5.62 4.57 6.99
C TYR A 7 5.81 3.07 6.68
N PRO A 8 6.82 2.42 7.28
CA PRO A 8 7.12 1.00 7.05
C PRO A 8 5.93 0.07 7.35
N VAL A 9 5.01 0.47 8.23
CA VAL A 9 3.76 -0.25 8.54
C VAL A 9 2.89 -0.48 7.30
N ILE A 10 2.99 0.38 6.29
CA ILE A 10 2.28 0.21 5.01
C ILE A 10 2.68 -1.11 4.35
N VAL A 11 3.95 -1.53 4.46
CA VAL A 11 4.42 -2.80 3.89
C VAL A 11 3.66 -3.98 4.48
N GLU A 12 3.48 -4.00 5.80
CA GLU A 12 2.77 -5.09 6.47
C GLU A 12 1.29 -5.15 6.04
N VAL A 13 0.62 -4.01 5.95
CA VAL A 13 -0.79 -3.95 5.48
C VAL A 13 -0.89 -4.46 4.04
N LEU A 14 -0.02 -3.99 3.15
CA LEU A 14 -0.02 -4.41 1.74
C LEU A 14 0.27 -5.92 1.62
N GLN A 15 1.27 -6.45 2.33
CA GLN A 15 1.58 -7.88 2.34
C GLN A 15 0.40 -8.74 2.82
N ARG A 16 -0.29 -8.32 3.89
CA ARG A 16 -1.48 -9.02 4.41
C ARG A 16 -2.65 -9.02 3.41
N ASN A 17 -2.75 -7.98 2.58
CA ASN A 17 -3.77 -7.85 1.54
C ASN A 17 -3.33 -8.46 0.18
N GLY A 18 -2.23 -9.23 0.14
CA GLY A 18 -1.77 -9.93 -1.07
C GLY A 18 -0.89 -9.09 -2.00
N LEU A 19 -0.54 -7.87 -1.62
CA LEU A 19 0.38 -6.98 -2.33
C LEU A 19 1.81 -7.17 -1.81
N GLY A 20 2.31 -8.41 -1.85
CA GLY A 20 3.66 -8.74 -1.38
C GLY A 20 4.80 -8.15 -2.22
N CYS A 21 4.48 -7.65 -3.42
CA CYS A 21 5.41 -7.09 -4.39
C CYS A 21 5.84 -5.64 -4.08
N VAL A 22 5.75 -5.17 -2.83
CA VAL A 22 6.21 -3.83 -2.42
C VAL A 22 7.72 -3.73 -2.67
N GLY A 23 8.11 -3.19 -3.83
CA GLY A 23 9.47 -3.23 -4.36
C GLY A 23 9.59 -3.66 -5.82
N CYS A 24 8.51 -4.06 -6.48
CA CYS A 24 8.50 -4.29 -7.93
C CYS A 24 8.75 -2.98 -8.68
N MET A 25 9.58 -3.00 -9.72
CA MET A 25 9.92 -1.83 -10.54
C MET A 25 8.69 -1.14 -11.15
N ILE A 26 7.58 -1.87 -11.30
CA ILE A 26 6.28 -1.36 -11.76
C ILE A 26 5.65 -0.43 -10.72
N ALA A 27 5.73 -0.78 -9.42
CA ALA A 27 5.17 -0.02 -8.30
C ALA A 27 5.89 1.31 -8.01
N SER A 28 7.04 1.57 -8.65
CA SER A 28 7.80 2.82 -8.48
C SER A 28 7.19 4.00 -9.23
N GLY A 29 6.35 3.75 -10.24
CA GLY A 29 5.79 4.78 -11.12
C GLY A 29 4.32 5.14 -10.88
N GLU A 30 3.66 4.50 -9.92
CA GLU A 30 2.21 4.63 -9.66
C GLU A 30 1.93 5.12 -8.23
N THR A 31 0.74 5.68 -8.01
CA THR A 31 0.28 5.99 -6.66
C THR A 31 -0.06 4.69 -5.91
N LEU A 32 -0.08 4.76 -4.58
CA LEU A 32 -0.46 3.63 -3.75
C LEU A 32 -1.89 3.13 -4.08
N ALA A 33 -2.80 4.06 -4.36
CA ALA A 33 -4.18 3.72 -4.72
C ALA A 33 -4.25 2.99 -6.06
N GLU A 34 -3.58 3.50 -7.10
CA GLU A 34 -3.53 2.86 -8.42
C GLU A 34 -2.98 1.44 -8.35
N GLY A 35 -1.90 1.22 -7.58
CA GLY A 35 -1.34 -0.12 -7.39
C GLY A 35 -2.26 -1.10 -6.66
N ILE A 36 -3.08 -0.61 -5.73
CA ILE A 36 -4.10 -1.46 -5.07
C ILE A 36 -5.23 -1.77 -6.06
N GLU A 37 -5.70 -0.79 -6.83
CA GLU A 37 -6.78 -0.95 -7.82
C GLU A 37 -6.37 -1.89 -8.97
N ALA A 38 -5.13 -1.81 -9.44
CA ALA A 38 -4.60 -2.67 -10.51
C ALA A 38 -4.62 -4.17 -10.14
N HIS A 39 -4.64 -4.47 -8.84
CA HIS A 39 -4.74 -5.82 -8.30
C HIS A 39 -6.18 -6.23 -7.94
N GLY A 40 -7.17 -5.37 -8.21
CA GLY A 40 -8.59 -5.65 -7.97
C GLY A 40 -8.98 -5.73 -6.49
N LEU A 41 -8.22 -5.07 -5.62
CA LEU A 41 -8.45 -5.05 -4.17
C LEU A 41 -9.29 -3.84 -3.75
N ASP A 42 -9.87 -3.90 -2.56
CA ASP A 42 -10.62 -2.77 -2.00
C ASP A 42 -9.67 -1.67 -1.51
N THR A 43 -9.36 -0.73 -2.40
CA THR A 43 -8.49 0.42 -2.13
C THR A 43 -8.95 1.24 -0.95
N LYS A 44 -10.27 1.42 -0.76
CA LYS A 44 -10.78 2.22 0.34
C LYS A 44 -10.51 1.53 1.68
N ALA A 45 -10.81 0.23 1.78
CA ALA A 45 -10.58 -0.53 3.00
C ALA A 45 -9.09 -0.53 3.41
N ILE A 46 -8.19 -0.72 2.43
CA ILE A 46 -6.74 -0.75 2.68
C ILE A 46 -6.21 0.62 3.10
N LEU A 47 -6.64 1.70 2.44
CA LEU A 47 -6.23 3.06 2.83
C LEU A 47 -6.77 3.45 4.21
N ASP A 48 -7.98 3.02 4.56
CA ASP A 48 -8.54 3.25 5.89
C ASP A 48 -7.75 2.50 6.98
N GLU A 49 -7.33 1.25 6.73
CA GLU A 49 -6.45 0.49 7.65
C GLU A 49 -5.10 1.19 7.82
N ILE A 50 -4.47 1.60 6.72
CA ILE A 50 -3.20 2.34 6.74
C ILE A 50 -3.33 3.64 7.54
N ASN A 51 -4.37 4.42 7.27
CA ASN A 51 -4.60 5.70 7.95
C ASN A 51 -4.86 5.51 9.44
N ALA A 52 -5.51 4.42 9.85
CA ALA A 52 -5.73 4.10 11.25
C ALA A 52 -4.43 3.77 11.98
N LEU A 53 -3.48 3.11 11.30
CA LEU A 53 -2.17 2.72 11.87
C LEU A 53 -1.15 3.86 11.88
N ILE A 54 -1.28 4.85 10.99
CA ILE A 54 -0.38 6.01 10.93
C ILE A 54 -0.81 7.13 11.90
N LYS A 55 -2.05 7.14 12.37
CA LYS A 55 -2.64 8.24 13.15
C LYS A 55 -2.23 8.32 14.64
N GLU A 56 -1.07 7.78 15.01
CA GLU A 56 -0.45 8.04 16.32
C GLU A 56 0.44 9.28 16.31
#